data_AF-A0A932YGF2-F1
#
_entry.id   AF-A0A932YGF2-F1
#
_cell.length_a   1.000
_cell.length_b   1.000
_cell.length_c   1.000
_cell.angle_alpha   90.00
_cell.angle_beta   90.00
_cell.angle_gamma   90.00
#
_symmetry.space_group_name_H-M   'P 1'
#
loop_
_entity.id
_entity.type
_entity.pdbx_description
1 polymer ?
#
loop_
_entity_poly.entity_id
_entity_poly.type
_entity_poly.pdbx_seq_one_letter_code
_entity_poly.pdbx_strand_id
1 'polypeptide(L)'
;MSETQKTSRLGGLLITSTSAWGFVWFVNGNLVGWMENSLCFKYLGCNVGFFGYDALVHFLAGIMEAVFILWLAKKFPKFDFFSQPNTDSPLTEKNFLKNAVTLIALVALLSIGWEFLEFGYDQARINVFHHDLLYPTNSLRQAGNADTMGDLFFSLLGAAIMTVAPKFFDKKRLTANADNLENI
;
A
#
# COMPACT_ATOMS: atom_id res chain seq x y z
N MET A 1 16.63 9.55 18.81
CA MET A 1 15.16 9.77 18.80
C MET A 1 14.55 8.66 19.66
N SER A 2 13.70 8.97 20.63
CA SER A 2 13.17 7.93 21.53
C SER A 2 12.33 6.91 20.76
N GLU A 3 12.26 5.69 21.27
CA GLU A 3 11.44 4.61 20.70
C GLU A 3 9.95 5.01 20.59
N THR A 4 9.45 5.73 21.60
CA THR A 4 8.11 6.32 21.61
C THR A 4 7.90 7.29 20.45
N GLN A 5 8.88 8.15 20.16
CA GLN A 5 8.80 9.13 19.07
C GLN A 5 8.85 8.46 17.68
N LYS A 6 9.61 7.37 17.52
CA LYS A 6 9.63 6.56 16.27
C LYS A 6 8.28 5.91 16.02
N THR A 7 7.72 5.27 17.04
CA THR A 7 6.41 4.59 16.96
C THR A 7 5.28 5.59 16.68
N SER A 8 5.32 6.76 17.32
CA SER A 8 4.35 7.85 17.08
C SER A 8 4.39 8.36 15.63
N ARG A 9 5.58 8.50 15.03
CA ARG A 9 5.71 8.88 13.60
C ARG A 9 5.13 7.84 12.66
N LEU A 10 5.40 6.56 12.89
CA LEU A 10 4.79 5.48 12.09
C LEU A 10 3.26 5.46 12.26
N GLY A 11 2.75 5.71 13.47
CA GLY A 11 1.32 5.87 13.70
C GLY A 11 0.72 7.06 12.92
N GLY A 12 1.41 8.20 12.89
CA GLY A 12 0.99 9.35 12.08
C GLY A 12 1.00 9.08 10.58
N LEU A 13 2.02 8.36 10.08
CA LEU A 13 2.08 7.91 8.69
C LEU A 13 0.94 6.95 8.35
N LEU A 14 0.63 6.01 9.26
CA LEU A 14 -0.47 5.06 9.09
C LEU A 14 -1.81 5.80 9.00
N ILE A 15 -2.08 6.73 9.91
CA ILE A 15 -3.31 7.54 9.88
C ILE A 15 -3.39 8.30 8.55
N THR A 16 -2.29 8.91 8.10
CA THR A 16 -2.26 9.67 6.86
C THR A 16 -2.50 8.79 5.63
N SER A 17 -1.81 7.65 5.52
CA SER A 17 -1.95 6.75 4.38
C SER A 17 -3.31 6.08 4.35
N THR A 18 -3.84 5.64 5.50
CA THR A 18 -5.21 5.11 5.61
C THR A 18 -6.25 6.17 5.27
N SER A 19 -6.05 7.42 5.68
CA SER A 19 -6.98 8.51 5.32
C SER A 19 -6.93 8.82 3.83
N ALA A 20 -5.75 8.84 3.22
CA ALA A 20 -5.59 9.05 1.78
C ALA A 20 -6.21 7.91 0.97
N TRP A 21 -5.89 6.66 1.33
CA TRP A 21 -6.50 5.48 0.72
C TRP A 21 -8.02 5.48 0.90
N GLY A 22 -8.51 5.73 2.12
CA GLY A 22 -9.94 5.78 2.43
C GLY A 22 -10.67 6.91 1.71
N PHE A 23 -10.04 8.07 1.51
CA PHE A 23 -10.60 9.16 0.71
C PHE A 23 -10.72 8.75 -0.76
N VAL A 24 -9.67 8.17 -1.35
CA VAL A 24 -9.69 7.67 -2.73
C VAL A 24 -10.74 6.55 -2.87
N TRP A 25 -10.78 5.61 -1.94
CA TRP A 25 -11.79 4.56 -1.92
C TRP A 25 -13.22 5.12 -1.80
N PHE A 26 -13.44 6.08 -0.89
CA PHE A 26 -14.75 6.68 -0.65
C PHE A 26 -15.23 7.50 -1.85
N VAL A 27 -14.36 8.32 -2.44
CA VAL A 27 -14.65 9.08 -3.65
C VAL A 27 -15.03 8.12 -4.78
N ASN A 28 -14.33 6.99 -4.90
CA ASN A 28 -14.67 5.95 -5.88
C ASN A 28 -16.08 5.39 -5.62
N GLY A 29 -16.32 4.82 -4.44
CA GLY A 29 -17.56 4.10 -4.16
C GLY A 29 -18.82 4.96 -4.08
N ASN A 30 -18.72 6.25 -3.74
CA ASN A 30 -19.89 7.07 -3.42
C ASN A 30 -20.12 8.28 -4.33
N LEU A 31 -19.07 8.89 -4.91
CA LEU A 31 -19.25 10.11 -5.71
C LEU A 31 -19.30 9.85 -7.21
N VAL A 32 -18.74 8.73 -7.65
CA VAL A 32 -18.52 8.44 -9.07
C VAL A 32 -19.46 7.34 -9.60
N GLY A 33 -20.40 6.91 -8.74
CA GLY A 33 -21.21 5.71 -8.97
C GLY A 33 -20.40 4.47 -8.63
N TRP A 34 -21.07 3.39 -8.21
CA TRP A 34 -20.42 2.09 -8.01
C TRP A 34 -19.75 1.73 -9.32
N MET A 35 -18.42 1.90 -9.42
CA MET A 35 -17.77 2.04 -10.71
C MET A 35 -17.97 0.78 -11.52
N GLU A 36 -18.88 0.88 -12.49
CA GLU A 36 -18.99 -0.08 -13.55
C GLU A 36 -17.62 -0.16 -14.22
N ASN A 37 -17.17 -1.37 -14.54
CA ASN A 37 -15.89 -1.65 -15.18
C ASN A 37 -15.75 -0.97 -16.56
N SER A 38 -16.83 -0.39 -17.07
CA SER A 38 -16.93 0.42 -18.28
C SER A 38 -16.53 1.89 -18.10
N LEU A 39 -16.38 2.40 -16.88
CA LEU A 39 -16.13 3.82 -16.63
C LEU A 39 -14.63 4.16 -16.75
N CYS A 40 -14.33 5.15 -17.58
CA CYS A 40 -13.00 5.74 -17.71
C CYS A 40 -13.04 7.26 -17.53
N PHE A 41 -12.10 7.79 -16.76
CA PHE A 41 -11.93 9.21 -16.53
C PHE A 41 -10.78 9.75 -17.36
N LYS A 42 -11.00 10.91 -18.00
CA LYS A 42 -10.05 11.55 -18.92
C LYS A 42 -8.62 11.66 -18.37
N TYR A 43 -8.44 11.81 -17.06
CA TYR A 43 -7.14 12.01 -16.42
C TYR A 43 -6.71 10.86 -15.50
N LEU A 44 -7.63 9.98 -15.11
CA LEU A 44 -7.37 8.91 -14.15
C LEU A 44 -7.39 7.53 -14.80
N GLY A 45 -7.72 7.42 -16.09
CA GLY A 45 -7.80 6.14 -16.79
C GLY A 45 -9.09 5.39 -16.46
N CYS A 46 -9.12 4.10 -16.78
CA CYS A 46 -10.28 3.24 -16.57
C CYS A 46 -10.29 2.63 -15.16
N ASN A 47 -11.47 2.18 -14.72
CA ASN A 47 -11.58 1.44 -13.47
C ASN A 47 -11.04 -0.01 -13.58
N VAL A 48 -10.92 -0.54 -14.79
CA VAL A 48 -10.44 -1.90 -15.03
C VAL A 48 -9.23 -1.92 -15.96
N GLY A 49 -8.31 -2.84 -15.67
CA GLY A 49 -7.13 -3.15 -16.45
C GLY A 49 -5.85 -2.82 -15.70
N PHE A 50 -4.72 -2.87 -16.41
CA PHE A 50 -3.41 -2.76 -15.75
C PHE A 50 -3.15 -1.38 -15.10
N PHE A 51 -3.77 -0.33 -15.64
CA PHE A 51 -3.60 1.05 -15.19
C PHE A 51 -4.96 1.68 -14.95
N GLY A 52 -4.96 2.75 -14.17
CA GLY A 52 -6.09 3.64 -14.04
C GLY A 52 -6.34 4.02 -12.61
N TYR A 53 -7.61 4.18 -12.27
CA TYR A 53 -7.98 4.59 -10.92
C TYR A 53 -7.77 3.46 -9.91
N ASP A 54 -8.07 2.22 -10.29
CA ASP A 54 -7.95 1.07 -9.41
C ASP A 54 -6.49 0.78 -9.04
N ALA A 55 -5.61 0.82 -10.05
CA ALA A 55 -4.16 0.88 -9.87
C ALA A 55 -3.71 1.95 -8.85
N LEU A 56 -4.33 3.14 -8.81
CA LEU A 56 -4.02 4.16 -7.81
C LEU A 56 -4.49 3.77 -6.40
N VAL A 57 -5.67 3.16 -6.28
CA VAL A 57 -6.17 2.60 -5.01
C VAL A 57 -5.20 1.58 -4.47
N HIS A 58 -4.79 0.62 -5.31
CA HIS A 58 -3.83 -0.44 -4.97
C HIS A 58 -2.44 0.10 -4.64
N PHE A 59 -1.97 1.13 -5.36
CA PHE A 59 -0.74 1.82 -5.02
C PHE A 59 -0.76 2.41 -3.60
N LEU A 60 -1.85 3.12 -3.26
CA LEU A 60 -2.02 3.71 -1.93
C LEU A 60 -2.22 2.62 -0.86
N ALA A 61 -2.90 1.52 -1.19
CA ALA A 61 -3.05 0.36 -0.33
C ALA A 61 -1.67 -0.25 -0.01
N GLY A 62 -0.81 -0.45 -1.02
CA GLY A 62 0.55 -0.95 -0.80
C GLY A 62 1.41 -0.07 0.11
N ILE A 63 1.27 1.26 0.00
CA ILE A 63 1.90 2.21 0.95
C ILE A 63 1.33 2.00 2.35
N MET A 64 0.01 1.95 2.48
CA MET A 64 -0.68 1.77 3.76
C MET A 64 -0.27 0.46 4.44
N GLU A 65 -0.30 -0.65 3.72
CA GLU A 65 0.08 -1.99 4.18
C GLU A 65 1.54 -2.02 4.62
N ALA A 66 2.46 -1.46 3.83
CA ALA A 66 3.86 -1.37 4.19
C ALA A 66 4.07 -0.59 5.51
N VAL A 67 3.40 0.56 5.65
CA VAL A 67 3.44 1.36 6.90
C VAL A 67 2.84 0.59 8.07
N PHE A 68 1.72 -0.10 7.85
CA PHE A 68 1.06 -0.91 8.87
C PHE A 68 1.95 -2.05 9.37
N ILE A 69 2.58 -2.79 8.46
CA ILE A 69 3.54 -3.86 8.78
C ILE A 69 4.71 -3.31 9.61
N LEU A 70 5.30 -2.20 9.18
CA LEU A 70 6.41 -1.55 9.91
C LEU A 70 5.96 -1.05 11.29
N TRP A 71 4.75 -0.49 11.38
CA TRP A 71 4.16 -0.07 12.64
C TRP A 71 3.92 -1.26 13.58
N LEU A 72 3.38 -2.37 13.09
CA LEU A 72 3.18 -3.60 13.86
C LEU A 72 4.50 -4.18 14.37
N ALA A 73 5.49 -4.30 13.49
CA ALA A 73 6.82 -4.80 13.85
C ALA A 73 7.43 -3.96 14.99
N LYS A 74 7.24 -2.64 14.94
CA LYS A 74 7.73 -1.74 15.99
C LYS A 74 6.90 -1.78 17.27
N LYS A 75 5.58 -1.88 17.16
CA LYS A 75 4.64 -1.95 18.29
C LYS A 75 4.78 -3.25 19.06
N PHE A 76 5.11 -4.34 18.36
CA PHE A 76 5.24 -5.69 18.92
C PHE A 76 6.61 -6.30 18.59
N PRO A 77 7.66 -5.96 19.34
CA PRO A 77 9.04 -6.38 19.03
C PRO A 77 9.26 -7.89 18.97
N LYS A 78 8.38 -8.68 19.60
CA LYS A 78 8.41 -10.16 19.52
C LYS A 78 8.18 -10.69 18.10
N PHE A 79 7.55 -9.90 17.23
CA PHE A 79 7.26 -10.22 15.84
C PHE A 79 8.04 -9.34 14.86
N ASP A 80 9.12 -8.70 15.33
CA ASP A 80 9.94 -7.86 14.46
C ASP A 80 10.84 -8.73 13.57
N PHE A 81 10.43 -8.90 12.31
CA PHE A 81 11.18 -9.63 11.29
C PHE A 81 12.32 -8.80 10.66
N PHE A 82 12.33 -7.48 10.91
CA PHE A 82 13.21 -6.51 10.25
C PHE A 82 14.44 -6.17 11.08
N SER A 83 14.31 -6.17 12.41
CA SER A 83 15.41 -5.78 13.32
C SER A 83 16.31 -6.96 13.70
N GLN A 84 17.60 -6.68 13.86
CA GLN A 84 18.42 -7.43 14.79
C GLN A 84 18.25 -6.84 16.21
N PRO A 85 18.39 -7.64 17.28
CA PRO A 85 18.42 -7.09 18.63
C PRO A 85 19.48 -5.98 18.71
N ASN A 86 19.09 -4.80 19.21
CA ASN A 86 19.90 -3.58 19.38
C ASN A 86 20.13 -2.68 18.14
N THR A 87 19.43 -2.89 17.01
CA THR A 87 19.48 -1.93 15.89
C THR A 87 18.32 -0.94 15.88
N ASP A 88 18.66 0.35 15.82
CA ASP A 88 17.73 1.47 15.94
C ASP A 88 16.82 1.73 14.72
N SER A 89 17.09 1.06 13.60
CA SER A 89 16.35 1.22 12.36
C SER A 89 16.05 -0.14 11.70
N PRO A 90 14.79 -0.44 11.37
CA PRO A 90 14.39 -1.67 10.70
C PRO A 90 14.87 -1.73 9.24
N LEU A 91 15.53 -0.70 8.69
CA LEU A 91 16.04 -0.67 7.33
C LEU A 91 17.50 -0.16 7.30
N THR A 92 18.37 -0.71 8.16
CA THR A 92 19.81 -0.41 8.14
C THR A 92 20.46 -0.88 6.84
N GLU A 93 21.49 -0.16 6.35
CA GLU A 93 22.18 -0.46 5.09
C GLU A 93 22.67 -1.91 5.00
N LYS A 94 23.15 -2.47 6.11
CA LYS A 94 23.73 -3.81 6.17
C LYS A 94 22.74 -4.94 5.86
N ASN A 95 21.44 -4.72 6.11
CA ASN A 95 20.37 -5.69 5.85
C ASN A 95 19.26 -5.13 4.95
N PHE A 96 19.55 -4.02 4.25
CA PHE A 96 18.54 -3.29 3.48
C PHE A 96 17.81 -4.21 2.50
N LEU A 97 18.55 -5.00 1.72
CA LEU A 97 17.94 -5.89 0.73
C LEU A 97 17.06 -6.94 1.38
N LYS A 98 17.51 -7.58 2.47
CA LYS A 98 16.70 -8.56 3.22
C LYS A 98 15.40 -7.92 3.69
N ASN A 99 15.48 -6.74 4.29
CA ASN A 99 14.33 -6.08 4.90
C ASN A 99 13.37 -5.53 3.84
N ALA A 100 13.89 -5.01 2.72
CA ALA A 100 13.10 -4.60 1.57
C ALA A 100 12.36 -5.79 0.94
N VAL A 101 13.06 -6.90 0.67
CA VAL A 101 12.45 -8.13 0.14
C VAL A 101 11.41 -8.69 1.10
N THR A 102 11.69 -8.69 2.41
CA THR A 102 10.73 -9.16 3.43
C THR A 102 9.47 -8.30 3.43
N LEU A 103 9.61 -6.97 3.40
CA LEU A 103 8.46 -6.06 3.39
C LEU A 103 7.63 -6.24 2.12
N ILE A 104 8.28 -6.28 0.96
CA ILE A 104 7.63 -6.47 -0.34
C ILE A 104 6.92 -7.83 -0.39
N ALA A 105 7.53 -8.90 0.14
CA ALA A 105 6.92 -10.22 0.18
C ALA A 105 5.68 -10.28 1.09
N LEU A 106 5.70 -9.59 2.24
CA LEU A 106 4.54 -9.50 3.11
C LEU A 106 3.39 -8.71 2.47
N VAL A 107 3.70 -7.60 1.79
CA VAL A 107 2.70 -6.85 1.00
C VAL A 107 2.17 -7.72 -0.14
N ALA A 108 3.03 -8.41 -0.89
CA ALA A 108 2.61 -9.31 -1.95
C ALA A 108 1.60 -10.35 -1.47
N LEU A 109 1.82 -10.92 -0.27
CA LEU A 109 0.90 -11.89 0.32
C LEU A 109 -0.46 -11.27 0.65
N LEU A 110 -0.49 -10.04 1.17
CA LEU A 110 -1.73 -9.32 1.45
C LEU A 110 -2.47 -8.99 0.15
N SER A 111 -1.77 -8.47 -0.86
CA SER A 111 -2.36 -8.13 -2.16
C SER A 111 -2.92 -9.38 -2.85
N ILE A 112 -2.17 -10.49 -2.89
CA ILE A 112 -2.68 -11.76 -3.44
C ILE A 112 -3.91 -12.24 -2.67
N GLY A 113 -3.91 -12.13 -1.34
CA GLY A 113 -5.07 -12.45 -0.51
C GLY A 113 -6.29 -11.61 -0.85
N TRP A 114 -6.09 -10.32 -1.13
CA TRP A 114 -7.14 -9.39 -1.57
C TRP A 114 -7.75 -9.82 -2.90
N GLU A 115 -6.93 -10.13 -3.91
CA GLU A 115 -7.39 -10.62 -5.22
C GLU A 115 -8.25 -11.89 -5.09
N PHE A 116 -7.86 -12.82 -4.21
CA PHE A 116 -8.66 -14.02 -3.94
C PHE A 116 -9.99 -13.71 -3.27
N LEU A 117 -10.05 -12.68 -2.42
CA LEU A 117 -11.30 -12.24 -1.80
C LEU A 117 -12.23 -11.61 -2.84
N GLU A 118 -11.70 -10.81 -3.76
CA GLU A 118 -12.48 -10.23 -4.86
C GLU A 118 -13.01 -11.30 -5.80
N PHE A 119 -12.15 -12.24 -6.19
CA PHE A 119 -12.57 -13.43 -6.95
C PHE A 119 -13.71 -14.17 -6.26
N GLY A 120 -13.53 -14.50 -4.98
CA GLY A 120 -14.51 -15.24 -4.20
C GLY A 120 -15.82 -14.49 -4.04
N TYR A 121 -15.75 -13.17 -3.87
CA TYR A 121 -16.92 -12.30 -3.79
C TYR A 121 -17.71 -12.28 -5.11
N ASP A 122 -17.03 -12.19 -6.25
CA ASP A 122 -17.68 -12.27 -7.56
C ASP A 122 -18.31 -13.65 -7.79
N GLN A 123 -17.60 -14.73 -7.43
CA GLN A 123 -18.16 -16.09 -7.52
C GLN A 123 -19.39 -16.26 -6.63
N ALA A 124 -19.40 -15.70 -5.41
CA ALA A 124 -20.56 -15.75 -4.54
C ALA A 124 -21.74 -14.97 -5.13
N ARG A 125 -21.50 -13.77 -5.67
CA ARG A 125 -22.53 -12.95 -6.32
C ARG A 125 -23.18 -13.65 -7.52
N ILE A 126 -22.39 -14.30 -8.35
CA ILE A 126 -22.88 -15.01 -9.53
C ILE A 126 -23.60 -16.30 -9.13
N ASN A 127 -22.95 -17.16 -8.33
CA ASN A 127 -23.40 -18.54 -8.14
C ASN A 127 -24.36 -18.73 -6.97
N VAL A 128 -24.27 -17.88 -5.93
CA VAL A 128 -25.09 -18.00 -4.72
C VAL A 128 -26.22 -16.98 -4.72
N PHE A 129 -25.91 -15.72 -5.07
CA PHE A 129 -26.89 -14.64 -5.07
C PHE A 129 -27.58 -14.40 -6.42
N HIS A 130 -27.12 -15.09 -7.48
CA HIS A 130 -27.69 -15.02 -8.82
C HIS A 130 -27.77 -13.59 -9.39
N HIS A 131 -26.79 -12.75 -9.06
CA HIS A 131 -26.69 -11.42 -9.64
C HIS A 131 -26.14 -11.52 -11.07
N ASP A 132 -26.78 -10.81 -12.01
CA ASP A 132 -26.20 -10.56 -13.33
C ASP A 132 -25.14 -9.46 -13.19
N LEU A 133 -23.88 -9.86 -13.25
CA LEU A 133 -22.74 -8.95 -13.11
C LEU A 133 -22.18 -8.49 -14.46
N LEU A 134 -22.59 -9.11 -15.56
CA LEU A 134 -21.99 -8.88 -16.89
C LEU A 134 -22.85 -7.93 -17.72
N TYR A 135 -24.15 -7.85 -17.45
CA TYR A 135 -25.07 -6.96 -18.15
C TYR A 135 -25.89 -6.11 -17.18
N PRO A 136 -26.18 -4.83 -17.51
CA PRO A 136 -25.68 -4.04 -18.65
C PRO A 136 -24.27 -3.48 -18.44
N THR A 137 -23.77 -3.56 -17.20
CA THR A 137 -22.64 -2.76 -16.73
C THR A 137 -21.75 -3.70 -15.94
N ASN A 138 -20.73 -4.24 -16.62
CA ASN A 138 -19.80 -5.19 -16.03
C ASN A 138 -19.38 -4.69 -14.63
N SER A 139 -19.74 -5.41 -13.57
CA SER A 139 -19.57 -5.00 -12.16
C SER A 139 -18.83 -6.08 -11.34
N LEU A 140 -18.03 -6.87 -12.04
CA LEU A 140 -17.03 -7.75 -11.44
C LEU A 140 -16.02 -6.90 -10.65
N ARG A 141 -15.69 -7.33 -9.43
CA ARG A 141 -14.57 -6.77 -8.68
C ARG A 141 -13.23 -7.16 -9.32
N GLN A 142 -13.17 -8.32 -9.97
CA GLN A 142 -11.99 -8.80 -10.68
C GLN A 142 -12.34 -9.07 -12.13
N ALA A 143 -12.17 -8.08 -13.00
CA ALA A 143 -12.66 -8.16 -14.37
C ALA A 143 -11.75 -8.98 -15.30
N GLY A 144 -10.49 -9.21 -14.93
CA GLY A 144 -9.60 -10.12 -15.66
C GLY A 144 -8.13 -10.06 -15.24
N ASN A 145 -7.30 -10.85 -15.93
CA ASN A 145 -5.87 -11.01 -15.56
C ASN A 145 -5.08 -9.69 -15.59
N ALA A 146 -5.42 -8.77 -16.50
CA ALA A 146 -4.72 -7.50 -16.61
C ALA A 146 -4.95 -6.59 -15.39
N ASP A 147 -6.13 -6.69 -14.79
CA ASP A 147 -6.59 -6.01 -13.58
C ASP A 147 -5.71 -6.44 -12.40
N THR A 148 -5.81 -7.72 -12.04
CA THR A 148 -5.01 -8.38 -11.00
C THR A 148 -3.51 -8.16 -11.13
N MET A 149 -2.99 -8.18 -12.36
CA MET A 149 -1.57 -7.89 -12.60
C MET A 149 -1.22 -6.43 -12.30
N GLY A 150 -2.10 -5.50 -12.68
CA GLY A 150 -1.98 -4.07 -12.35
C GLY A 150 -2.04 -3.86 -10.85
N ASP A 151 -3.05 -4.40 -10.19
CA ASP A 151 -3.31 -4.23 -8.76
C ASP A 151 -2.15 -4.76 -7.91
N LEU A 152 -1.65 -5.95 -8.25
CA LEU A 152 -0.46 -6.50 -7.63
C LEU A 152 0.77 -5.63 -7.91
N PHE A 153 1.00 -5.23 -9.17
CA PHE A 153 2.15 -4.40 -9.53
C PHE A 153 2.15 -3.08 -8.75
N PHE A 154 1.03 -2.38 -8.70
CA PHE A 154 0.90 -1.08 -8.04
C PHE A 154 0.98 -1.19 -6.52
N SER A 155 0.42 -2.24 -5.91
CA SER A 155 0.60 -2.52 -4.48
C SER A 155 2.08 -2.73 -4.13
N LEU A 156 2.79 -3.52 -4.93
CA LEU A 156 4.23 -3.75 -4.74
C LEU A 156 5.06 -2.49 -4.99
N LEU A 157 4.68 -1.65 -5.96
CA LEU A 157 5.33 -0.37 -6.21
C LEU A 157 5.17 0.59 -5.02
N GLY A 158 3.97 0.66 -4.43
CA GLY A 158 3.71 1.42 -3.21
C GLY A 158 4.59 0.95 -2.04
N ALA A 159 4.69 -0.36 -1.84
CA ALA A 159 5.58 -0.94 -0.83
C ALA A 159 7.06 -0.64 -1.10
N ALA A 160 7.51 -0.75 -2.35
CA ALA A 160 8.87 -0.48 -2.76
C ALA A 160 9.28 0.97 -2.44
N ILE A 161 8.41 1.95 -2.71
CA ILE A 161 8.65 3.35 -2.33
C ILE A 161 8.85 3.49 -0.83
N MET A 162 8.05 2.78 -0.02
CA MET A 162 8.18 2.81 1.44
C MET A 162 9.49 2.19 1.95
N THR A 163 10.10 1.24 1.21
CA THR A 163 11.44 0.73 1.58
C THR A 163 12.53 1.80 1.43
N VAL A 164 12.42 2.70 0.45
CA VAL A 164 13.45 3.71 0.15
C VAL A 164 13.19 5.06 0.81
N ALA A 165 11.94 5.41 1.10
CA ALA A 165 11.55 6.69 1.67
C ALA A 165 12.34 7.08 2.95
N PRO A 166 12.58 6.17 3.93
CA PRO A 166 13.35 6.49 5.13
C PRO A 166 14.76 7.03 4.84
N LYS A 167 15.42 6.52 3.78
CA LYS A 167 16.77 6.97 3.39
C LYS A 167 16.80 8.45 2.97
N PHE A 168 15.72 8.95 2.37
CA PHE A 168 15.62 10.35 1.96
C PHE A 168 15.40 11.29 3.15
N PHE A 169 14.66 10.84 4.16
CA PHE A 169 14.41 11.65 5.37
C PHE A 169 15.63 11.71 6.30
N ASP A 170 16.42 10.62 6.38
CA ASP A 170 17.63 10.61 7.20
C ASP A 170 18.78 11.42 6.56
N LYS A 171 18.92 11.39 5.23
CA LYS A 171 19.97 12.16 4.52
C LYS A 171 19.82 13.68 4.68
N LYS A 172 18.58 14.20 4.61
CA LYS A 172 18.29 15.63 4.85
C LYS A 172 18.65 16.09 6.26
N ARG A 173 18.62 15.17 7.24
CA ARG A 173 18.93 15.49 8.64
C ARG A 173 20.43 15.56 8.89
N LEU A 174 21.21 14.73 8.19
CA LEU A 174 22.67 14.77 8.25
C LEU A 174 23.21 16.06 7.63
N THR A 175 22.64 16.52 6.52
CA THR A 175 23.03 17.81 5.92
C THR A 175 22.64 18.99 6.80
N ALA A 176 21.41 19.02 7.33
CA ALA A 176 20.95 20.12 8.19
C ALA A 176 21.72 20.24 9.53
N ASN A 177 22.29 19.15 10.04
CA ASN A 177 23.15 19.18 11.22
C ASN A 177 24.59 19.58 10.89
N ALA A 178 25.09 19.27 9.69
CA ALA A 178 26.40 19.73 9.22
C ALA A 178 26.40 21.25 9.02
N ASP A 179 25.33 21.80 8.43
CA ASP A 179 25.17 23.25 8.21
C ASP A 179 25.11 24.04 9.53
N ASN A 180 24.63 23.42 10.62
CA ASN A 180 24.62 24.04 11.95
C ASN A 180 25.97 23.96 12.68
N LEU A 181 26.86 23.04 12.28
CA LEU A 181 28.21 22.93 12.84
C LEU A 181 29.20 23.88 12.16
N GLU A 182 28.93 24.33 10.94
CA GLU A 182 29.74 25.34 10.24
C GLU A 182 29.45 26.79 10.69
N ASN A 183 28.40 27.00 11.50
CA ASN A 183 27.99 28.31 12.01
C ASN A 183 28.35 28.54 13.50
N ILE A 184 29.25 27.73 14.07
CA ILE A 184 29.81 27.86 15.43
C ILE A 184 31.33 27.99 15.31
#